data_AF-A0A496YNV9-F1
#
_entry.id   AF-A0A496YNV9-F1
#
_cell.length_a   1.000
_cell.length_b   1.000
_cell.length_c   1.000
_cell.angle_alpha   90.00
_cell.angle_beta   90.00
_cell.angle_gamma   90.00
#
_symmetry.space_group_name_H-M   'P 1'
#
loop_
_entity.id
_entity.type
_entity.pdbx_description
1 polymer ?
#
loop_
_entity_poly.entity_id
_entity_poly.type
_entity_poly.pdbx_seq_one_letter_code
_entity_poly.pdbx_strand_id
1 'polypeptide(L)'
;MGTFKVNYRQDTALFQTLWVKVWLGILVVLLIVSPIFLSRYQISILNEMGIAVIGALGLNLLTGFTGQISLCHGSFLAIGAYTSALLTSKLGIPFWLSFPLSGLMAAALGMIVAVPSLRLKGLYLALGTLAFGFIVEYVIFHWGLTKGDMGMAVRRISIYKFAFRTEKQHFYLITGFAAIAVISAKNIARSKIGRSFVAIRDRDIAAEAMGIPLAKYKVMA
;
A
#
# COMPACT_ATOMS: atom_id res chain seq x y z
N MET A 1 -23.57 26.09 -4.00
CA MET A 1 -24.59 25.24 -3.34
C MET A 1 -23.96 24.60 -2.12
N GLY A 2 -24.17 25.17 -0.94
CA GLY A 2 -23.63 24.64 0.31
C GLY A 2 -24.46 23.46 0.78
N THR A 3 -23.86 22.27 0.88
CA THR A 3 -24.51 21.11 1.48
C THR A 3 -24.54 21.30 3.00
N PHE A 4 -25.68 21.75 3.54
CA PHE A 4 -25.92 21.79 4.98
C PHE A 4 -25.93 20.36 5.52
N LYS A 5 -25.01 20.02 6.42
CA LYS A 5 -24.90 18.70 7.06
C LYS A 5 -25.47 18.79 8.48
N VAL A 6 -26.53 18.04 8.76
CA VAL A 6 -27.30 18.16 10.02
C VAL A 6 -26.95 17.03 11.00
N ASN A 7 -26.21 16.01 10.57
CA ASN A 7 -25.86 14.84 11.38
C ASN A 7 -24.38 14.45 11.26
N TYR A 8 -23.75 14.05 12.37
CA TYR A 8 -22.36 13.56 12.41
C TYR A 8 -22.13 12.34 11.48
N ARG A 9 -23.18 11.53 11.28
CA ARG A 9 -23.18 10.41 10.32
C ARG A 9 -23.17 10.84 8.84
N GLN A 10 -23.73 12.00 8.52
CA GLN A 10 -23.70 12.56 7.16
C GLN A 10 -22.32 13.14 6.83
N ASP A 11 -21.62 13.67 7.83
CA ASP A 11 -20.24 14.16 7.68
C ASP A 11 -19.24 13.02 7.50
N THR A 12 -19.52 11.89 8.15
CA THR A 12 -18.72 10.65 8.05
C THR A 12 -19.20 9.69 6.95
N ALA A 13 -20.09 10.08 6.03
CA ALA A 13 -20.50 9.23 4.91
C ALA A 13 -19.39 9.15 3.83
N LEU A 14 -19.19 7.96 3.22
CA LEU A 14 -18.17 7.76 2.18
C LEU A 14 -18.44 8.62 0.93
N PHE A 15 -19.70 8.90 0.61
CA PHE A 15 -20.09 9.67 -0.58
C PHE A 15 -21.06 10.77 -0.18
N GLN A 16 -20.52 11.99 -0.04
CA GLN A 16 -21.24 13.12 0.54
C GLN A 16 -22.22 13.79 -0.44
N THR A 17 -22.05 13.61 -1.74
CA THR A 17 -22.93 14.19 -2.77
C THR A 17 -23.34 13.16 -3.81
N LEU A 18 -24.54 13.34 -4.40
CA LEU A 18 -25.02 12.56 -5.54
C LEU A 18 -24.01 12.63 -6.70
N TRP A 19 -23.41 13.79 -6.92
CA TRP A 19 -22.36 14.00 -7.92
C TRP A 19 -21.15 13.10 -7.70
N VAL A 20 -20.63 12.99 -6.47
CA VAL A 20 -19.51 12.09 -6.17
C VAL A 20 -19.89 10.63 -6.44
N LYS A 21 -21.13 10.22 -6.12
CA LYS A 21 -21.60 8.86 -6.42
C LYS A 21 -21.67 8.60 -7.93
N VAL A 22 -22.19 9.57 -8.70
CA VAL A 22 -22.30 9.47 -10.17
C VAL A 22 -20.92 9.41 -10.81
N TRP A 23 -20.01 10.32 -10.48
CA TRP A 23 -18.64 10.32 -11.03
C TRP A 23 -17.86 9.06 -10.68
N LEU A 24 -18.04 8.55 -9.47
CA LEU A 24 -17.39 7.31 -9.04
C LEU A 24 -17.99 6.09 -9.74
N GLY A 25 -19.31 6.07 -9.96
CA GLY A 25 -19.97 5.07 -10.79
C GLY A 25 -19.44 5.07 -12.22
N ILE A 26 -19.31 6.25 -12.84
CA ILE A 26 -18.73 6.42 -14.17
C ILE A 26 -17.28 5.89 -14.20
N LEU A 27 -16.47 6.23 -13.20
CA LEU A 27 -15.09 5.76 -13.10
C LEU A 27 -15.00 4.24 -12.98
N VAL A 28 -15.87 3.62 -12.18
CA VAL A 28 -15.94 2.16 -12.02
C VAL A 28 -16.34 1.49 -13.34
N VAL A 29 -17.37 2.02 -14.02
CA VAL A 29 -17.80 1.50 -15.33
C VAL A 29 -16.66 1.63 -16.35
N LEU A 30 -15.99 2.77 -16.40
CA LEU A 30 -14.86 3.00 -17.30
C LEU A 30 -13.70 2.04 -17.00
N LEU A 31 -13.37 1.80 -15.74
CA LEU A 31 -12.35 0.82 -15.34
C LEU A 31 -12.71 -0.58 -15.82
N ILE A 32 -13.95 -1.03 -15.60
CA ILE A 32 -14.40 -2.38 -15.99
C ILE A 32 -14.40 -2.54 -17.52
N VAL A 33 -14.76 -1.50 -18.25
CA VAL A 33 -14.90 -1.55 -19.72
C VAL A 33 -13.56 -1.32 -20.44
N SER A 34 -12.61 -0.63 -19.82
CA SER A 34 -11.31 -0.30 -20.42
C SER A 34 -10.54 -1.49 -21.04
N PRO A 35 -10.44 -2.69 -20.44
CA PRO A 35 -9.69 -3.81 -21.04
C PRO A 35 -10.37 -4.42 -22.28
N ILE A 36 -11.59 -4.03 -22.63
CA ILE A 36 -12.27 -4.47 -23.87
C ILE A 36 -11.70 -3.73 -25.07
N PHE A 37 -11.40 -2.44 -24.92
CA PHE A 37 -10.96 -1.56 -26.01
C PHE A 37 -9.43 -1.39 -26.10
N LEU A 38 -8.69 -1.76 -25.04
CA LEU A 38 -7.25 -1.55 -24.96
C LEU A 38 -6.43 -2.75 -25.47
N SER A 39 -5.24 -2.45 -26.01
CA SER A 39 -4.27 -3.45 -26.42
C SER A 39 -3.59 -4.12 -25.22
N ARG A 40 -2.96 -5.29 -25.42
CA ARG A 40 -2.23 -6.01 -24.35
C ARG A 40 -1.15 -5.16 -23.69
N TYR A 41 -0.44 -4.36 -24.49
CA TYR A 41 0.60 -3.46 -24.02
C TYR A 41 0.04 -2.37 -23.11
N GLN A 42 -1.06 -1.73 -23.52
CA GLN A 42 -1.72 -0.70 -22.72
C GLN A 42 -2.26 -1.26 -21.40
N ILE A 43 -2.80 -2.48 -21.41
CA ILE A 43 -3.27 -3.16 -20.19
C ILE A 43 -2.09 -3.48 -19.24
N SER A 44 -0.94 -3.86 -19.78
CA SER A 44 0.26 -4.12 -18.97
C SER A 44 0.75 -2.85 -18.28
N ILE A 45 0.78 -1.71 -18.98
CA ILE A 45 1.07 -0.40 -18.36
C ILE A 45 0.04 -0.08 -17.27
N LEU A 46 -1.25 -0.30 -17.53
CA LEU A 46 -2.30 -0.08 -16.52
C LEU A 46 -2.14 -0.99 -15.29
N ASN A 47 -1.67 -2.22 -15.46
CA ASN A 47 -1.37 -3.12 -14.35
C ASN A 47 -0.25 -2.54 -13.47
N GLU A 48 0.84 -2.08 -14.08
CA GLU A 48 1.94 -1.41 -13.36
C GLU A 48 1.47 -0.15 -12.64
N MET A 49 0.66 0.68 -13.31
CA MET A 49 0.05 1.85 -12.69
C MET A 49 -0.85 1.47 -11.51
N GLY A 50 -1.64 0.40 -11.62
CA GLY A 50 -2.50 -0.08 -10.53
C GLY A 50 -1.69 -0.51 -9.30
N ILE A 51 -0.57 -1.20 -9.50
CA ILE A 51 0.36 -1.57 -8.43
C ILE A 51 0.99 -0.31 -7.82
N ALA A 52 1.42 0.64 -8.65
CA ALA A 52 1.98 1.91 -8.21
C ALA A 52 0.98 2.74 -7.39
N VAL A 53 -0.31 2.73 -7.75
CA VAL A 53 -1.38 3.38 -6.97
C VAL A 53 -1.52 2.76 -5.59
N ILE A 54 -1.46 1.43 -5.47
CA ILE A 54 -1.51 0.76 -4.17
C ILE A 54 -0.33 1.19 -3.30
N GLY A 55 0.88 1.22 -3.87
CA GLY A 55 2.07 1.74 -3.19
C GLY A 55 1.92 3.22 -2.80
N ALA A 56 1.45 4.06 -3.71
CA ALA A 56 1.23 5.47 -3.47
C ALA A 56 0.21 5.73 -2.36
N LEU A 57 -0.82 4.89 -2.22
CA LEU A 57 -1.79 4.97 -1.11
C LEU A 57 -1.13 4.66 0.23
N GLY A 58 -0.28 3.62 0.29
CA GLY A 58 0.50 3.30 1.49
C GLY A 58 1.44 4.44 1.86
N LEU A 59 2.19 4.97 0.88
CA LEU A 59 3.04 6.13 1.06
C LEU A 59 2.25 7.35 1.54
N ASN A 60 1.10 7.64 0.94
CA ASN A 60 0.25 8.76 1.33
C ASN A 60 -0.32 8.60 2.74
N LEU A 61 -0.57 7.38 3.20
CA LEU A 61 -0.97 7.15 4.59
C LEU A 61 0.18 7.51 5.55
N LEU A 62 1.40 7.11 5.21
CA LEU A 62 2.58 7.40 6.01
C LEU A 62 2.97 8.88 5.95
N THR A 63 3.33 9.40 4.78
CA THR A 63 3.80 10.79 4.62
C THR A 63 2.67 11.78 4.80
N GLY A 64 1.53 11.52 4.15
CA GLY A 64 0.39 12.42 4.11
C GLY A 64 -0.32 12.52 5.46
N PHE A 65 -0.58 11.42 6.17
CA PHE A 65 -1.31 11.49 7.45
C PHE A 65 -0.40 11.63 8.67
N THR A 66 0.77 11.00 8.70
CA THR A 66 1.63 11.00 9.91
C THR A 66 2.77 12.02 9.86
N GLY A 67 3.07 12.55 8.67
CA GLY A 67 4.19 13.50 8.47
C GLY A 67 5.57 12.87 8.42
N GLN A 68 5.66 11.54 8.41
CA GLN A 68 6.94 10.84 8.32
C GLN A 68 7.43 10.80 6.88
N ILE A 69 8.66 11.28 6.65
CA ILE A 69 9.29 11.18 5.34
C ILE A 69 9.70 9.72 5.11
N SER A 70 9.36 9.17 3.95
CA SER A 70 9.74 7.83 3.54
C SER A 70 10.26 7.82 2.10
N LEU A 71 11.54 7.49 1.94
CA LEU A 71 12.21 7.35 0.64
C LEU A 71 12.43 5.88 0.24
N CYS A 72 12.05 4.93 1.09
CA CYS A 72 12.24 3.48 0.89
C CYS A 72 10.93 2.72 0.64
N HIS A 73 9.84 3.39 0.29
CA HIS A 73 8.54 2.71 0.15
C HIS A 73 8.58 1.59 -0.91
N GLY A 74 9.35 1.80 -1.99
CA GLY A 74 9.60 0.77 -3.00
C GLY A 74 10.28 -0.48 -2.43
N SER A 75 11.13 -0.35 -1.41
CA SER A 75 11.80 -1.46 -0.74
C SER A 75 10.83 -2.35 0.02
N PHE A 76 9.79 -1.79 0.65
CA PHE A 76 8.74 -2.58 1.29
C PHE A 76 7.88 -3.33 0.27
N LEU A 77 7.58 -2.70 -0.88
CA LEU A 77 6.91 -3.38 -2.00
C LEU A 77 7.78 -4.53 -2.53
N ALA A 78 9.08 -4.30 -2.70
CA ALA A 78 10.02 -5.32 -3.13
C ALA A 78 10.08 -6.49 -2.14
N ILE A 79 10.24 -6.23 -0.84
CA ILE A 79 10.22 -7.26 0.21
C ILE A 79 8.96 -8.12 0.11
N GLY A 80 7.77 -7.52 -0.03
CA GLY A 80 6.52 -8.26 -0.21
C GLY A 80 6.50 -9.10 -1.49
N ALA A 81 6.94 -8.55 -2.61
CA ALA A 81 7.00 -9.24 -3.89
C ALA A 81 7.96 -10.45 -3.85
N TYR A 82 9.20 -10.25 -3.38
CA TYR A 82 10.21 -11.31 -3.25
C TYR A 82 9.80 -12.37 -2.22
N THR A 83 9.18 -11.97 -1.11
CA THR A 83 8.64 -12.93 -0.13
C THR A 83 7.55 -13.80 -0.76
N SER A 84 6.62 -13.20 -1.51
CA SER A 84 5.57 -13.96 -2.19
C SER A 84 6.14 -14.88 -3.28
N ALA A 85 7.13 -14.42 -4.03
CA ALA A 85 7.83 -15.22 -5.02
C ALA A 85 8.53 -16.43 -4.37
N LEU A 86 9.21 -16.23 -3.23
CA LEU A 86 9.90 -17.29 -2.51
C LEU A 86 8.93 -18.34 -1.95
N LEU A 87 7.84 -17.89 -1.31
CA LEU A 87 6.79 -18.76 -0.76
C LEU A 87 6.13 -19.60 -1.86
N THR A 88 5.82 -18.98 -3.00
CA THR A 88 5.10 -19.69 -4.07
C THR A 88 6.04 -20.61 -4.86
N SER A 89 7.30 -20.22 -5.08
CA SER A 89 8.24 -20.96 -5.93
C SER A 89 9.06 -22.02 -5.18
N LYS A 90 9.44 -21.79 -3.91
CA LYS A 90 10.18 -22.79 -3.11
C LYS A 90 9.29 -23.65 -2.24
N LEU A 91 8.30 -23.06 -1.56
CA LEU A 91 7.44 -23.76 -0.61
C LEU A 91 6.14 -24.28 -1.26
N GLY A 92 5.87 -23.91 -2.51
CA GLY A 92 4.69 -24.38 -3.25
C GLY A 92 3.35 -23.88 -2.71
N ILE A 93 3.38 -22.92 -1.76
CA ILE A 93 2.20 -22.36 -1.09
C ILE A 93 1.32 -21.66 -2.13
N PRO A 94 -0.02 -21.79 -2.06
CA PRO A 94 -0.92 -21.10 -2.98
C PRO A 94 -0.80 -19.59 -2.85
N PHE A 95 -0.91 -18.87 -3.98
CA PHE A 95 -0.77 -17.41 -4.05
C PHE A 95 -1.65 -16.68 -3.02
N TRP A 96 -2.88 -17.15 -2.81
CA TRP A 96 -3.84 -16.54 -1.88
C TRP A 96 -3.42 -16.59 -0.41
N LEU A 97 -2.61 -17.57 -0.03
CA LEU A 97 -2.03 -17.65 1.32
C LEU A 97 -0.67 -16.94 1.37
N SER A 98 0.09 -17.01 0.28
CA SER A 98 1.36 -16.30 0.12
C SER A 98 1.19 -14.78 0.18
N PHE A 99 0.09 -14.24 -0.36
CA PHE A 99 -0.19 -12.81 -0.44
C PHE A 99 -0.35 -12.12 0.94
N PRO A 100 -1.21 -12.59 1.87
CA PRO A 100 -1.27 -12.01 3.21
C PRO A 100 0.03 -12.27 3.99
N LEU A 101 0.67 -13.43 3.81
CA LEU A 101 1.89 -13.77 4.52
C LEU A 101 3.08 -12.89 4.10
N SER A 102 3.16 -12.50 2.83
CA SER A 102 4.17 -11.55 2.35
C SER A 102 3.91 -10.14 2.90
N GLY A 103 2.65 -9.73 3.03
CA GLY A 103 2.28 -8.49 3.73
C GLY A 103 2.70 -8.50 5.20
N LEU A 104 2.47 -9.61 5.91
CA LEU A 104 2.92 -9.78 7.30
C LEU A 104 4.45 -9.75 7.43
N MET A 105 5.18 -10.35 6.49
CA MET A 105 6.65 -10.28 6.47
C MET A 105 7.14 -8.85 6.26
N ALA A 106 6.54 -8.12 5.30
CA ALA A 106 6.86 -6.71 5.08
C ALA A 106 6.57 -5.86 6.32
N ALA A 107 5.44 -6.10 7.01
CA ALA A 107 5.10 -5.43 8.26
C ALA A 107 6.08 -5.77 9.40
N ALA A 108 6.50 -7.04 9.52
CA ALA A 108 7.47 -7.47 10.52
C ALA A 108 8.83 -6.78 10.33
N LEU A 109 9.35 -6.76 9.11
CA LEU A 109 10.59 -6.05 8.78
C LEU A 109 10.41 -4.54 8.95
N GLY A 110 9.25 -3.99 8.57
CA GLY A 110 8.88 -2.60 8.83
C GLY A 110 8.93 -2.23 10.30
N MET A 111 8.39 -3.07 11.20
CA MET A 111 8.44 -2.84 12.65
C MET A 111 9.88 -2.81 13.17
N ILE A 112 10.73 -3.74 12.71
CA ILE A 112 12.15 -3.78 13.12
C ILE A 112 12.86 -2.48 12.72
N VAL A 113 12.57 -1.96 11.53
CA VAL A 113 13.18 -0.73 11.00
C VAL A 113 12.55 0.52 11.60
N ALA A 114 11.26 0.48 11.95
CA ALA A 114 10.56 1.61 12.55
C ALA A 114 11.11 1.95 13.95
N VAL A 115 11.53 0.96 14.74
CA VAL A 115 12.09 1.17 16.09
C VAL A 115 13.29 2.13 16.12
N PRO A 116 14.37 1.93 15.34
CA PRO A 116 15.47 2.89 15.28
C PRO A 116 15.04 4.23 14.65
N SER A 117 14.12 4.21 13.68
CA SER A 117 13.59 5.43 13.04
C SER A 117 12.86 6.36 14.02
N LEU A 118 12.26 5.85 15.10
CA LEU A 118 11.62 6.67 16.14
C LEU A 118 12.57 7.67 16.80
N ARG A 119 13.89 7.39 16.78
CA ARG A 119 14.92 8.25 17.39
C ARG A 119 15.35 9.39 16.46
N LEU A 120 14.99 9.34 15.19
CA LEU A 120 15.38 10.31 14.16
C LEU A 120 14.23 11.28 13.87
N LYS A 121 14.56 12.55 13.57
CA LYS A 121 13.57 13.57 13.19
C LYS A 121 13.97 14.28 11.90
N GLY A 122 12.96 14.69 11.12
CA GLY A 122 13.13 15.51 9.92
C GLY A 122 14.10 14.89 8.90
N LEU A 123 15.15 15.63 8.55
CA LEU A 123 16.13 15.21 7.55
C LEU A 123 16.88 13.92 7.93
N TYR A 124 17.18 13.71 9.21
CA TYR A 124 17.85 12.49 9.66
C TYR A 124 16.97 11.25 9.46
N LEU A 125 15.66 11.38 9.64
CA LEU A 125 14.72 10.30 9.34
C LEU A 125 14.73 9.99 7.84
N ALA A 126 14.70 11.02 6.99
CA ALA A 126 14.74 10.86 5.54
C ALA A 126 16.01 10.12 5.08
N LEU A 127 17.19 10.52 5.58
CA LEU A 127 18.46 9.85 5.31
C LEU A 127 18.46 8.39 5.79
N GLY A 128 17.89 8.13 6.98
CA GLY A 128 17.73 6.76 7.48
C GLY A 128 16.86 5.90 6.58
N THR A 129 15.75 6.43 6.07
CA THR A 129 14.90 5.70 5.11
C THR A 129 15.62 5.46 3.80
N LEU A 130 16.35 6.45 3.26
CA LEU A 130 17.15 6.28 2.04
C LEU A 130 18.19 5.15 2.20
N ALA A 131 18.94 5.17 3.31
CA ALA A 131 19.93 4.15 3.62
C ALA A 131 19.30 2.76 3.73
N PHE A 132 18.14 2.64 4.39
CA PHE A 132 17.39 1.38 4.41
C PHE A 132 17.01 0.91 3.00
N GLY A 133 16.60 1.84 2.13
CA GLY A 133 16.29 1.53 0.75
C GLY A 133 17.45 0.85 0.02
N PHE A 134 18.64 1.43 0.12
CA PHE A 134 19.88 0.86 -0.45
C PHE A 134 20.26 -0.48 0.18
N ILE A 135 20.08 -0.66 1.48
CA ILE A 135 20.36 -1.95 2.15
C ILE A 135 19.48 -3.05 1.57
N VAL A 136 18.17 -2.78 1.43
CA VAL A 136 17.24 -3.78 0.87
C VAL A 136 17.59 -4.10 -0.58
N GLU A 137 17.89 -3.09 -1.38
CA GLU A 137 18.32 -3.27 -2.76
C GLU A 137 19.59 -4.13 -2.84
N TYR A 138 20.62 -3.78 -2.06
CA TYR A 138 21.86 -4.54 -1.99
C TYR A 138 21.63 -6.00 -1.60
N VAL A 139 20.81 -6.25 -0.58
CA VAL A 139 20.46 -7.60 -0.12
C VAL A 139 19.72 -8.37 -1.23
N ILE A 140 18.76 -7.76 -1.91
CA ILE A 140 18.02 -8.41 -2.99
C ILE A 140 18.94 -8.81 -4.15
N PHE A 141 19.92 -7.97 -4.52
CA PHE A 141 20.82 -8.27 -5.62
C PHE A 141 21.92 -9.28 -5.27
N HIS A 142 22.42 -9.28 -4.04
CA HIS A 142 23.57 -10.10 -3.65
C HIS A 142 23.20 -11.41 -2.97
N TRP A 143 21.95 -11.58 -2.53
CA TRP A 143 21.54 -12.82 -1.88
C TRP A 143 21.30 -13.92 -2.92
N GLY A 144 22.02 -15.04 -2.82
CA GLY A 144 21.81 -16.20 -3.70
C GLY A 144 20.39 -16.78 -3.66
N LEU A 145 19.56 -16.41 -2.68
CA LEU A 145 18.18 -16.87 -2.54
C LEU A 145 17.22 -16.21 -3.53
N THR A 146 17.45 -14.95 -3.89
CA THR A 146 16.61 -14.13 -4.79
C THR A 146 17.00 -14.29 -6.26
N LYS A 147 18.08 -15.04 -6.55
CA LYS A 147 18.71 -15.17 -7.87
C LYS A 147 19.23 -13.85 -8.46
N GLY A 148 19.42 -12.83 -7.60
CA GLY A 148 20.03 -11.56 -7.96
C GLY A 148 19.35 -10.84 -9.13
N ASP A 149 20.17 -10.45 -10.10
CA ASP A 149 19.81 -9.73 -11.32
C ASP A 149 18.90 -10.53 -12.28
N MET A 150 18.97 -11.86 -12.25
CA MET A 150 18.14 -12.74 -13.09
C MET A 150 16.68 -12.79 -12.66
N GLY A 151 16.37 -12.29 -11.44
CA GLY A 151 15.03 -12.31 -10.88
C GLY A 151 14.50 -13.71 -10.56
N MET A 152 13.31 -13.78 -9.96
CA MET A 152 12.66 -15.03 -9.61
C MET A 152 11.45 -15.31 -10.50
N ALA A 153 11.41 -16.50 -11.09
CA ALA A 153 10.21 -17.00 -11.74
C ALA A 153 9.11 -17.20 -10.69
N VAL A 154 8.00 -16.48 -10.85
CA VAL A 154 6.84 -16.56 -9.96
C VAL A 154 5.84 -17.54 -10.55
N ARG A 155 5.38 -18.49 -9.74
CA ARG A 155 4.30 -19.40 -10.15
C ARG A 155 3.02 -18.60 -10.39
N ARG A 156 2.32 -18.93 -11.46
CA ARG A 156 1.12 -18.19 -11.90
C ARG A 156 0.05 -18.20 -10.82
N ILE A 157 -0.63 -17.06 -10.70
CA ILE A 157 -1.79 -16.91 -9.82
C ILE A 157 -2.86 -17.91 -10.29
N SER A 158 -3.28 -18.79 -9.40
CA SER A 158 -4.35 -19.75 -9.67
C SER A 158 -5.29 -19.84 -8.47
N ILE A 159 -6.60 -19.89 -8.75
CA ILE A 159 -7.61 -20.34 -7.81
C ILE A 159 -7.89 -21.79 -8.17
N TYR A 160 -7.26 -22.72 -7.45
CA TYR A 160 -7.43 -24.16 -7.66
C TYR A 160 -7.14 -24.58 -9.13
N LYS A 161 -8.17 -24.75 -9.97
CA LYS A 161 -8.05 -25.10 -11.41
C LYS A 161 -8.08 -23.91 -12.37
N PHE A 162 -8.48 -22.72 -11.94
CA PHE A 162 -8.49 -21.52 -12.77
C PHE A 162 -7.18 -20.76 -12.60
N ALA A 163 -6.33 -20.81 -13.63
CA ALA A 163 -5.12 -19.99 -13.69
C ALA A 163 -5.43 -18.65 -14.36
N PHE A 164 -5.00 -17.56 -13.74
CA PHE A 164 -4.99 -16.26 -14.40
C PHE A 164 -3.82 -16.24 -15.39
N ARG A 165 -4.13 -16.21 -16.68
CA ARG A 165 -3.17 -16.36 -17.79
C ARG A 165 -3.06 -15.11 -18.66
N THR A 166 -3.98 -14.15 -18.54
CA THR A 166 -4.06 -13.01 -19.45
C THR A 166 -3.88 -11.68 -18.71
N GLU A 167 -3.24 -10.69 -19.34
CA GLU A 167 -3.09 -9.34 -18.79
C GLU A 167 -4.41 -8.72 -18.31
N LYS A 168 -5.51 -8.98 -19.05
CA LYS A 168 -6.87 -8.56 -18.68
C LYS A 168 -7.30 -9.11 -17.32
N GLN A 169 -6.93 -10.35 -17.02
CA GLN A 169 -7.28 -11.00 -15.76
C GLN A 169 -6.49 -10.42 -14.59
N HIS A 170 -5.20 -10.14 -14.79
CA HIS A 170 -4.40 -9.41 -13.80
C HIS A 170 -4.96 -8.01 -13.55
N PHE A 171 -5.41 -7.33 -14.60
CA PHE A 171 -6.02 -6.00 -14.49
C PHE A 171 -7.24 -5.96 -13.58
N TYR A 172 -8.19 -6.89 -13.76
CA TYR A 172 -9.35 -6.96 -12.88
C TYR A 172 -8.97 -7.28 -11.42
N LEU A 173 -7.98 -8.15 -11.22
CA LEU A 173 -7.49 -8.52 -9.90
C LEU A 173 -6.80 -7.32 -9.21
N ILE A 174 -5.88 -6.65 -9.90
CA ILE A 174 -5.17 -5.46 -9.39
C ILE A 174 -6.16 -4.33 -9.11
N THR A 175 -7.11 -4.08 -10.02
CA THR A 175 -8.15 -3.07 -9.81
C THR A 175 -9.01 -3.39 -8.59
N GLY A 176 -9.36 -4.66 -8.37
CA GLY A 176 -10.05 -5.11 -7.17
C GLY A 176 -9.25 -4.83 -5.89
N PHE A 177 -7.97 -5.21 -5.87
CA PHE A 177 -7.09 -4.91 -4.73
C PHE A 177 -6.86 -3.42 -4.51
N ALA A 178 -6.73 -2.63 -5.58
CA ALA A 178 -6.61 -1.18 -5.51
C ALA A 178 -7.87 -0.55 -4.91
N ALA A 179 -9.06 -1.00 -5.33
CA ALA A 179 -10.32 -0.56 -4.74
C ALA A 179 -10.40 -0.89 -3.24
N ILE A 180 -10.02 -2.11 -2.86
CA ILE A 180 -9.94 -2.52 -1.44
C ILE A 180 -8.95 -1.63 -0.68
N ALA A 181 -7.77 -1.36 -1.24
CA ALA A 181 -6.75 -0.51 -0.64
C ALA A 181 -7.24 0.93 -0.45
N VAL A 182 -7.91 1.52 -1.44
CA VAL A 182 -8.52 2.85 -1.35
C VAL A 182 -9.58 2.90 -0.25
N ILE A 183 -10.49 1.93 -0.22
CA ILE A 183 -11.55 1.85 0.80
C ILE A 183 -10.93 1.70 2.19
N SER A 184 -9.90 0.86 2.31
CA SER A 184 -9.18 0.61 3.57
C SER A 184 -8.46 1.87 4.04
N ALA A 185 -7.68 2.52 3.18
CA ALA A 185 -6.98 3.77 3.48
C ALA A 185 -7.96 4.87 3.92
N LYS A 186 -9.10 5.00 3.23
CA LYS A 186 -10.14 5.97 3.59
C LYS A 186 -10.82 5.64 4.92
N ASN A 187 -11.04 4.36 5.22
CA ASN A 187 -11.59 3.93 6.50
C ASN A 187 -10.60 4.21 7.65
N ILE A 188 -9.31 3.92 7.45
CA ILE A 188 -8.25 4.22 8.42
C ILE A 188 -8.17 5.73 8.68
N ALA A 189 -8.15 6.55 7.63
CA ALA A 189 -8.08 8.01 7.72
C ALA A 189 -9.21 8.62 8.57
N ARG A 190 -10.41 8.04 8.54
CA ARG A 190 -11.56 8.52 9.32
C ARG A 190 -11.65 7.94 10.73
N SER A 191 -10.93 6.85 10.98
CA SER A 191 -10.91 6.16 12.27
C SER A 191 -10.16 6.97 13.34
N LYS A 192 -10.25 6.54 14.60
CA LYS A 192 -9.47 7.13 15.70
C LYS A 192 -7.96 7.13 15.40
N ILE A 193 -7.47 6.06 14.77
CA ILE A 193 -6.06 5.90 14.39
C ILE A 193 -5.64 6.99 13.40
N GLY A 194 -6.44 7.21 12.35
CA GLY A 194 -6.17 8.26 11.36
C GLY A 194 -6.18 9.67 11.96
N ARG A 195 -7.08 9.95 12.90
CA ARG A 195 -7.09 11.24 13.62
C ARG A 195 -5.85 11.41 14.49
N SER A 196 -5.38 10.34 15.14
CA SER A 196 -4.13 10.36 15.89
C SER A 196 -2.92 10.60 14.99
N PHE A 197 -2.88 10.03 13.77
CA PHE A 197 -1.83 10.31 12.80
C PHE A 197 -1.77 11.79 12.42
N VAL A 198 -2.92 12.39 12.09
CA VAL A 198 -2.98 13.82 11.74
C VAL A 198 -2.52 14.70 12.91
N ALA A 199 -2.92 14.38 14.14
CA ALA A 199 -2.47 15.11 15.32
C ALA A 199 -0.94 15.04 15.50
N ILE A 200 -0.34 13.87 15.27
CA ILE A 200 1.13 13.67 15.34
C ILE A 200 1.84 14.48 14.26
N ARG A 201 1.28 14.50 13.04
CA ARG A 201 1.83 15.27 11.90
C ARG A 201 1.83 16.76 12.19
N ASP A 202 0.73 17.28 12.73
CA ASP A 202 0.56 18.71 12.92
C ASP A 202 1.48 19.24 14.04
N ARG A 203 1.48 18.60 15.22
CA ARG A 203 2.40 18.90 16.33
C ARG A 203 2.60 17.67 17.24
N ASP A 204 3.79 17.06 17.19
CA ASP A 204 4.15 15.90 18.01
C ASP A 204 4.08 16.19 19.52
N ILE A 205 4.63 17.32 19.98
CA ILE A 205 4.61 17.74 21.39
C ILE A 205 3.18 17.94 21.92
N ALA A 206 2.31 18.57 21.12
CA ALA A 206 0.92 18.82 21.51
C ALA A 206 0.09 17.53 21.54
N ALA A 207 0.34 16.62 20.59
CA ALA A 207 -0.29 15.31 20.58
C ALA A 207 0.09 14.48 21.82
N GLU A 208 1.35 14.54 22.24
CA GLU A 208 1.84 13.89 23.46
C GLU A 208 1.20 14.48 24.72
N ALA A 209 1.07 15.80 24.80
CA ALA A 209 0.37 16.48 25.90
C ALA A 209 -1.12 16.10 25.99
N MET A 210 -1.75 15.76 24.87
CA MET A 210 -3.13 15.23 24.82
C MET A 210 -3.22 13.71 25.10
N GLY A 211 -2.13 13.07 25.52
CA GLY A 211 -2.09 11.65 25.90
C GLY A 211 -2.03 10.67 24.73
N ILE A 212 -1.59 11.12 23.54
CA ILE A 212 -1.42 10.24 22.36
C ILE A 212 -0.02 9.59 22.43
N PRO A 213 0.09 8.25 22.55
CA PRO A 213 1.38 7.56 22.58
C PRO A 213 2.06 7.60 21.19
N LEU A 214 2.96 8.58 20.98
CA LEU A 214 3.62 8.84 19.70
C LEU A 214 4.30 7.60 19.13
N ALA A 215 5.10 6.89 19.93
CA ALA A 215 5.86 5.72 19.49
C ALA A 215 4.97 4.61 18.92
N LYS A 216 3.85 4.32 19.59
CA LYS A 216 2.91 3.27 19.15
C LYS A 216 2.28 3.59 17.80
N TYR A 217 1.84 4.84 17.61
CA TYR A 217 1.21 5.25 16.36
C TYR A 217 2.22 5.40 15.22
N LYS A 218 3.45 5.82 15.51
CA LYS A 218 4.52 5.90 14.50
C LYS A 218 5.02 4.54 14.01
N VAL A 219 4.90 3.47 14.82
CA VAL A 219 5.22 2.09 14.41
C VAL A 219 4.03 1.40 13.72
N MET A 220 2.80 1.81 14.06
CA MET A 220 1.58 1.27 13.47
C MET A 220 1.28 1.84 12.07
N ALA A 221 1.75 3.06 11.81
CA ALA A 221 1.64 3.73 10.51
C ALA A 221 2.48 3.02 9.44
#